data_AF-A0A4U9WJI5-F1
#
_entry.id   AF-A0A4U9WJI5-F1
#
_cell.length_a   1.000
_cell.length_b   1.000
_cell.length_c   1.000
_cell.angle_alpha   90.00
_cell.angle_beta   90.00
_cell.angle_gamma   90.00
#
_symmetry.space_group_name_H-M   'P 1'
#
loop_
_entity.id
_entity.type
_entity.pdbx_description
1 polymer ?
#
loop_
_entity_poly.entity_id
_entity_poly.type
_entity_poly.pdbx_seq_one_letter_code
_entity_poly.pdbx_strand_id
1 'polypeptide(L)'
;MILAVNPDGCQLGLRSNANGVDLNRNFPAANWRSGDTVYRWNSAAEARDVRLSTGGRPGSEPETQGLCHLIHRLKPRWVVSFHEPLACIEDPESSALGVWLAHKFALPLVTSVGYETPGSFGSWCADLSLPCITAEFPPISADAASENYLAAMVELLTYAD
;
A
#
# COMPACT_ATOMS: atom_id res chain seq x y z
N MET A 1 13.59 0.02 5.79
CA MET A 1 12.27 -0.33 6.34
C MET A 1 11.62 0.94 6.88
N ILE A 2 10.32 1.14 6.58
CA ILE A 2 9.51 2.22 7.14
C ILE A 2 8.33 1.52 7.84
N LEU A 3 8.18 1.71 9.15
CA LEU A 3 7.16 0.99 9.92
C LEU A 3 5.74 1.57 9.72
N ALA A 4 5.63 2.89 9.57
CA ALA A 4 4.39 3.57 9.30
C ALA A 4 4.66 4.77 8.38
N VAL A 5 4.03 4.81 7.21
CA VAL A 5 4.04 5.97 6.32
C VAL A 5 3.13 7.08 6.85
N ASN A 6 2.05 6.70 7.55
CA ASN A 6 1.04 7.60 8.09
C ASN A 6 0.96 7.48 9.64
N PRO A 7 1.94 8.01 10.38
CA PRO A 7 1.95 7.90 11.85
C PRO A 7 0.73 8.58 12.50
N ASP A 8 0.27 9.71 11.95
CA ASP A 8 -0.90 10.42 12.46
C ASP A 8 -2.18 9.60 12.27
N GLY A 9 -2.35 8.97 11.10
CA GLY A 9 -3.46 8.05 10.86
C GLY A 9 -3.44 6.85 11.79
N CYS A 10 -2.26 6.27 12.06
CA CYS A 10 -2.11 5.18 13.05
C CYS A 10 -2.52 5.63 14.45
N GLN A 11 -2.06 6.81 14.89
CA GLN A 11 -2.39 7.35 16.22
C GLN A 11 -3.88 7.66 16.37
N LEU A 12 -4.52 8.14 15.30
CA LEU A 12 -5.94 8.52 15.30
C LEU A 12 -6.89 7.36 14.98
N GLY A 13 -6.37 6.20 14.58
CA GLY A 13 -7.19 5.07 14.11
C GLY A 13 -7.92 5.35 12.80
N LEU A 14 -7.29 6.11 11.89
CA LEU A 14 -7.87 6.57 10.64
C LEU A 14 -7.20 5.93 9.42
N ARG A 15 -7.98 5.74 8.35
CA ARG A 15 -7.46 5.37 7.03
C ARG A 15 -6.64 6.52 6.41
N SER A 16 -7.15 7.74 6.52
CA SER A 16 -6.51 8.95 6.01
C SER A 16 -5.40 9.46 6.93
N ASN A 17 -4.64 10.45 6.48
CA ASN A 17 -3.84 11.27 7.40
C ASN A 17 -4.72 12.29 8.15
N ALA A 18 -4.09 13.18 8.93
CA ALA A 18 -4.75 14.21 9.73
C ALA A 18 -5.58 15.22 8.90
N ASN A 19 -5.29 15.37 7.61
CA ASN A 19 -6.02 16.26 6.68
C ASN A 19 -7.23 15.58 6.02
N GLY A 20 -7.53 14.32 6.36
CA GLY A 20 -8.63 13.58 5.71
C GLY A 20 -8.31 13.14 4.28
N VAL A 21 -7.02 13.10 3.91
CA VAL A 21 -6.56 12.66 2.59
C VAL A 21 -6.25 11.15 2.61
N ASP A 22 -6.78 10.40 1.65
CA ASP A 22 -6.31 9.04 1.38
C ASP A 22 -4.92 9.13 0.73
N LEU A 23 -3.86 8.87 1.51
CA LEU A 23 -2.48 8.96 1.00
C LEU A 23 -2.24 8.05 -0.21
N ASN A 24 -2.95 6.91 -0.30
CA ASN A 24 -2.87 6.02 -1.46
C ASN A 24 -3.77 6.48 -2.64
N ARG A 25 -4.21 7.73 -2.62
CA ARG A 25 -4.74 8.48 -3.76
C ARG A 25 -4.04 9.83 -3.94
N ASN A 26 -2.99 10.10 -3.16
CA ASN A 26 -2.29 11.38 -3.14
C ASN A 26 -0.98 11.38 -3.93
N PHE A 27 -0.45 10.23 -4.35
CA PHE A 27 0.84 10.19 -5.04
C PHE A 27 0.81 10.95 -6.37
N PRO A 28 1.91 11.61 -6.76
CA PRO A 28 1.99 12.39 -7.99
C PRO A 28 2.18 11.50 -9.22
N ALA A 29 1.39 10.43 -9.31
CA ALA A 29 1.28 9.60 -10.50
C ALA A 29 0.58 10.36 -11.63
N ALA A 30 0.89 10.03 -12.87
CA ALA A 30 0.28 10.61 -14.07
C ALA A 30 -1.24 10.42 -14.09
N ASN A 31 -1.75 9.37 -13.44
CA ASN A 31 -3.17 9.07 -13.35
C ASN A 31 -3.89 9.73 -12.15
N TRP A 32 -3.23 10.59 -11.37
CA TRP A 32 -3.86 11.27 -10.22
C TRP A 32 -5.10 12.08 -10.64
N ARG A 33 -6.16 12.04 -9.82
CA ARG A 33 -7.41 12.78 -10.04
C ARG A 33 -7.73 13.64 -8.82
N SER A 34 -8.07 14.90 -9.05
CA SER A 34 -8.49 15.83 -7.99
C SER A 34 -9.88 15.53 -7.45
N GLY A 35 -10.13 15.88 -6.20
CA GLY A 35 -11.44 15.83 -5.56
C GLY A 35 -11.53 14.75 -4.51
N ASP A 36 -12.60 13.97 -4.56
CA ASP A 36 -12.90 12.94 -3.57
C ASP A 36 -12.67 11.53 -4.13
N THR A 37 -12.32 10.62 -3.23
CA THR A 37 -12.32 9.18 -3.43
C THR A 37 -13.29 8.53 -2.45
N VAL A 38 -13.65 7.28 -2.70
CA VAL A 38 -14.44 6.47 -1.77
C VAL A 38 -13.73 5.17 -1.39
N TYR A 39 -13.79 4.84 -0.10
CA TYR A 39 -13.34 3.56 0.43
C TYR A 39 -14.50 2.80 1.08
N ARG A 40 -14.30 1.51 1.31
CA ARG A 40 -15.29 0.64 1.95
C ARG A 40 -15.17 0.78 3.46
N TRP A 41 -16.29 0.98 4.16
CA TRP A 41 -16.30 1.14 5.62
C TRP A 41 -15.57 0.02 6.36
N ASN A 42 -15.88 -1.24 6.02
CA ASN A 42 -15.18 -2.44 6.47
C ASN A 42 -15.46 -3.61 5.51
N SER A 43 -14.90 -4.80 5.75
CA SER A 43 -15.11 -5.98 4.89
C SER A 43 -16.58 -6.41 4.75
N ALA A 44 -17.43 -6.12 5.75
CA ALA A 44 -18.86 -6.46 5.75
C ALA A 44 -19.74 -5.47 4.96
N ALA A 45 -19.26 -4.26 4.69
CA ALA A 45 -20.03 -3.27 3.95
C ALA A 45 -20.14 -3.63 2.46
N GLU A 46 -21.35 -3.47 1.90
CA GLU A 46 -21.65 -3.82 0.50
C GLU A 46 -21.07 -2.80 -0.50
N ALA A 47 -20.92 -1.55 -0.09
CA ALA A 47 -20.55 -0.43 -0.95
C ALA A 47 -19.28 0.30 -0.47
N ARG A 48 -18.68 1.05 -1.41
CA ARG A 48 -17.62 2.03 -1.14
C ARG A 48 -18.22 3.42 -1.18
N ASP A 49 -18.54 3.98 -0.03
CA ASP A 49 -19.28 5.24 0.10
C ASP A 49 -18.68 6.21 1.11
N VAL A 50 -17.64 5.80 1.85
CA VAL A 50 -16.95 6.66 2.80
C VAL A 50 -16.00 7.58 2.04
N ARG A 51 -16.28 8.88 2.05
CA ARG A 51 -15.55 9.88 1.28
C ARG A 51 -14.26 10.29 1.98
N LEU A 52 -13.19 10.39 1.22
CA LEU A 52 -11.92 11.00 1.60
C LEU A 52 -11.45 11.93 0.47
N SER A 53 -10.61 12.91 0.79
CA SER A 53 -9.98 13.74 -0.24
C SER A 53 -8.82 12.99 -0.92
N THR A 54 -8.53 13.32 -2.17
CA THR A 54 -7.28 12.92 -2.86
C THR A 54 -6.14 13.94 -2.69
N GLY A 55 -6.40 15.02 -1.93
CA GLY A 55 -5.49 16.13 -1.66
C GLY A 55 -5.68 17.34 -2.58
N GLY A 56 -5.11 18.48 -2.20
CA GLY A 56 -5.28 19.75 -2.96
C GLY A 56 -4.53 19.81 -4.29
N ARG A 57 -3.53 18.93 -4.47
CA ARG A 57 -2.73 18.74 -5.69
C ARG A 57 -2.05 17.36 -5.64
N PRO A 58 -1.54 16.80 -6.76
CA PRO A 58 -0.73 15.58 -6.72
C PRO A 58 0.48 15.77 -5.78
N GLY A 59 0.69 14.83 -4.86
CA GLY A 59 1.73 14.89 -3.84
C GLY A 59 1.58 16.05 -2.87
N SER A 60 0.34 16.42 -2.52
CA SER A 60 0.09 17.55 -1.59
C SER A 60 0.55 17.26 -0.17
N GLU A 61 0.44 16.02 0.28
CA GLU A 61 0.63 15.68 1.69
C GLU A 61 2.11 15.51 2.06
N PRO A 62 2.52 15.94 3.27
CA PRO A 62 3.92 15.86 3.70
C PRO A 62 4.42 14.41 3.80
N GLU A 63 3.57 13.45 4.17
CA GLU A 63 3.91 12.03 4.22
C GLU A 63 4.25 11.48 2.82
N THR A 64 3.40 11.80 1.83
CA THR A 64 3.62 11.45 0.44
C THR A 64 4.90 12.08 -0.11
N GLN A 65 5.13 13.37 0.15
CA GLN A 65 6.37 14.06 -0.27
C GLN A 65 7.61 13.44 0.37
N GLY A 66 7.55 13.12 1.66
CA GLY A 66 8.64 12.48 2.40
C GLY A 66 9.01 11.12 1.82
N LEU A 67 8.01 10.28 1.53
CA LEU A 67 8.23 8.96 0.93
C LEU A 67 8.78 9.08 -0.50
N CYS A 68 8.22 9.96 -1.33
CA CYS A 68 8.71 10.20 -2.69
C CYS A 68 10.17 10.67 -2.69
N HIS A 69 10.53 11.62 -1.81
CA HIS A 69 11.90 12.11 -1.68
C HIS A 69 12.85 10.98 -1.27
N LEU A 70 12.45 10.16 -0.30
CA LEU A 70 13.26 9.05 0.17
C LEU A 70 13.51 8.01 -0.92
N ILE A 71 12.48 7.64 -1.70
CA ILE A 71 12.61 6.70 -2.81
C ILE A 71 13.53 7.25 -3.90
N HIS A 72 13.41 8.53 -4.27
CA HIS A 72 14.34 9.15 -5.21
C HIS A 72 15.78 9.20 -4.70
N ARG A 73 15.98 9.38 -3.40
CA ARG A 73 17.31 9.41 -2.78
C ARG A 73 17.94 8.02 -2.71
N LEU A 74 17.19 7.01 -2.26
CA LEU A 74 17.69 5.66 -2.02
C LEU A 74 17.73 4.81 -3.29
N LYS A 75 16.86 5.08 -4.27
CA LYS A 75 16.71 4.32 -5.52
C LYS A 75 16.62 2.81 -5.24
N PRO A 76 15.61 2.36 -4.47
CA PRO A 76 15.46 0.95 -4.16
C PRO A 76 15.26 0.14 -5.46
N ARG A 77 15.70 -1.12 -5.45
CA ARG A 77 15.48 -2.03 -6.58
C ARG A 77 14.01 -2.44 -6.73
N TRP A 78 13.30 -2.50 -5.62
CA TRP A 78 11.89 -2.87 -5.52
C TRP A 78 11.30 -2.33 -4.21
N VAL A 79 9.97 -2.30 -4.13
CA VAL A 79 9.23 -1.94 -2.90
C VAL A 79 8.14 -2.98 -2.64
N VAL A 80 8.00 -3.38 -1.38
CA VAL A 80 6.84 -4.13 -0.88
C VAL A 80 6.07 -3.21 0.07
N SER A 81 4.80 -2.95 -0.23
CA SER A 81 3.90 -2.13 0.60
C SER A 81 2.85 -3.01 1.27
N PHE A 82 2.81 -3.03 2.60
CA PHE A 82 1.85 -3.84 3.35
C PHE A 82 0.55 -3.06 3.63
N HIS A 83 -0.57 -3.73 3.41
CA HIS A 83 -1.93 -3.22 3.59
C HIS A 83 -2.83 -4.31 4.18
N GLU A 84 -4.07 -3.92 4.51
CA GLU A 84 -5.15 -4.80 4.93
C GLU A 84 -6.48 -4.28 4.35
N PRO A 85 -7.52 -5.13 4.16
CA PRO A 85 -7.59 -6.53 4.57
C PRO A 85 -7.88 -7.51 3.40
N LEU A 86 -7.36 -7.27 2.19
CA LEU A 86 -7.81 -8.00 0.99
C LEU A 86 -7.31 -9.45 0.86
N ALA A 87 -6.41 -9.91 1.72
CA ALA A 87 -5.89 -11.29 1.75
C ALA A 87 -5.27 -11.75 0.41
N CYS A 88 -4.35 -10.97 -0.15
CA CYS A 88 -3.65 -11.31 -1.39
C CYS A 88 -2.26 -10.67 -1.50
N ILE A 89 -1.43 -11.21 -2.38
CA ILE A 89 -0.22 -10.53 -2.87
C ILE A 89 -0.53 -9.99 -4.27
N GLU A 90 -0.56 -8.68 -4.43
CA GLU A 90 -0.69 -8.01 -5.72
C GLU A 90 0.69 -7.70 -6.29
N ASP A 91 1.09 -8.48 -7.30
CA ASP A 91 2.30 -8.25 -8.07
C ASP A 91 1.94 -8.15 -9.57
N PRO A 92 1.99 -6.95 -10.18
CA PRO A 92 1.66 -6.75 -11.59
C PRO A 92 2.49 -7.61 -12.55
N GLU A 93 3.72 -7.97 -12.18
CA GLU A 93 4.66 -8.72 -13.02
C GLU A 93 4.70 -10.22 -12.68
N SER A 94 4.03 -10.66 -11.60
CA SER A 94 4.14 -12.03 -11.09
C SER A 94 5.61 -12.46 -10.91
N SER A 95 6.41 -11.56 -10.35
CA SER A 95 7.84 -11.71 -10.20
C SER A 95 8.21 -12.85 -9.24
N ALA A 96 9.48 -13.25 -9.23
CA ALA A 96 9.98 -14.24 -8.27
C ALA A 96 9.74 -13.83 -6.81
N LEU A 97 9.85 -12.53 -6.50
CA LEU A 97 9.55 -11.99 -5.17
C LEU A 97 8.06 -12.07 -4.86
N GLY A 98 7.17 -11.77 -5.81
CA GLY A 98 5.72 -11.91 -5.64
C GLY A 98 5.29 -13.35 -5.39
N VAL A 99 5.81 -14.30 -6.16
CA VAL A 99 5.58 -15.75 -5.94
C VAL A 99 6.11 -16.19 -4.58
N TRP A 100 7.29 -15.72 -4.19
CA TRP A 100 7.88 -16.02 -2.88
C TRP A 100 7.02 -15.48 -1.74
N LEU A 101 6.56 -14.22 -1.85
CA LEU A 101 5.65 -13.60 -0.87
C LEU A 101 4.34 -14.38 -0.76
N ALA A 102 3.72 -14.72 -1.89
CA ALA A 102 2.47 -15.48 -1.92
C ALA A 102 2.61 -16.83 -1.19
N HIS A 103 3.70 -17.55 -1.44
CA HIS A 103 4.00 -18.80 -0.75
C HIS A 103 4.28 -18.60 0.75
N LYS A 104 5.12 -17.62 1.12
CA LYS A 104 5.53 -17.39 2.51
C LYS A 104 4.43 -16.87 3.41
N PHE A 105 3.54 -16.04 2.88
CA PHE A 105 2.39 -15.53 3.61
C PHE A 105 1.13 -16.41 3.44
N ALA A 106 1.22 -17.47 2.64
CA ALA A 106 0.10 -18.34 2.28
C ALA A 106 -1.12 -17.56 1.75
N LEU A 107 -0.85 -16.56 0.89
CA LEU A 107 -1.84 -15.69 0.28
C LEU A 107 -1.86 -15.89 -1.25
N PRO A 108 -3.03 -15.76 -1.90
CA PRO A 108 -3.11 -15.85 -3.35
C PRO A 108 -2.32 -14.73 -4.03
N LEU A 109 -1.57 -15.08 -5.07
CA LEU A 109 -0.94 -14.12 -5.98
C LEU A 109 -1.98 -13.63 -6.99
N VAL A 110 -2.13 -12.31 -7.09
CA VAL A 110 -2.99 -11.63 -8.06
C VAL A 110 -2.18 -10.55 -8.79
N THR A 111 -2.62 -10.15 -9.97
CA THR A 111 -1.97 -9.06 -10.74
C THR A 111 -2.68 -7.71 -10.60
N SER A 112 -3.91 -7.71 -10.06
CA SER A 112 -4.67 -6.51 -9.76
C SER A 112 -5.74 -6.77 -8.70
N VAL A 113 -6.01 -5.78 -7.84
CA VAL A 113 -7.16 -5.78 -6.91
C VAL A 113 -8.51 -5.44 -7.57
N GLY A 114 -8.56 -5.26 -8.89
CA GLY A 114 -9.80 -5.24 -9.68
C GLY A 114 -10.58 -3.92 -9.71
N TYR A 115 -9.98 -2.80 -9.30
CA TYR A 115 -10.56 -1.46 -9.46
C TYR A 115 -9.48 -0.38 -9.66
N GLU A 116 -9.83 0.72 -10.32
CA GLU A 116 -8.89 1.83 -10.53
C GLU A 116 -8.47 2.48 -9.20
N THR A 117 -7.18 2.80 -9.09
CA THR A 117 -6.61 3.53 -7.95
C THR A 117 -5.82 4.77 -8.41
N PRO A 118 -6.49 5.81 -8.96
CA PRO A 118 -5.85 7.06 -9.34
C PRO A 118 -4.98 7.65 -8.24
N GLY A 119 -3.71 7.99 -8.54
CA GLY A 119 -2.81 8.56 -7.53
C GLY A 119 -2.34 7.57 -6.46
N SER A 120 -2.41 6.26 -6.71
CA SER A 120 -1.87 5.26 -5.80
C SER A 120 -0.35 5.20 -5.83
N PHE A 121 0.20 4.65 -4.73
CA PHE A 121 1.63 4.41 -4.63
C PHE A 121 2.13 3.49 -5.75
N GLY A 122 1.40 2.40 -6.02
CA GLY A 122 1.70 1.49 -7.13
C GLY A 122 1.67 2.19 -8.50
N SER A 123 0.69 3.08 -8.74
CA SER A 123 0.64 3.87 -9.98
C SER A 123 1.88 4.76 -10.15
N TRP A 124 2.31 5.43 -9.08
CA TRP A 124 3.50 6.28 -9.11
C TRP A 124 4.79 5.47 -9.28
N CYS A 125 4.90 4.31 -8.64
CA CYS A 125 6.01 3.39 -8.85
C CYS A 125 6.08 2.90 -10.31
N ALA A 126 4.94 2.59 -10.93
CA ALA A 126 4.87 2.20 -12.34
C ALA A 126 5.37 3.30 -13.28
N ASP A 127 5.00 4.57 -13.05
CA ASP A 127 5.50 5.72 -13.81
C ASP A 127 7.03 5.87 -13.72
N LEU A 128 7.62 5.42 -12.61
CA LEU A 128 9.06 5.42 -12.38
C LEU A 128 9.77 4.14 -12.85
N SER A 129 9.05 3.17 -13.39
CA SER A 129 9.57 1.81 -13.66
C SER A 129 10.22 1.18 -12.41
N LEU A 130 9.64 1.43 -11.24
CA LEU A 130 10.05 0.87 -9.96
C LEU A 130 9.12 -0.32 -9.62
N PRO A 131 9.63 -1.57 -9.55
CA PRO A 131 8.82 -2.71 -9.14
C PRO A 131 8.19 -2.49 -7.76
N CYS A 132 6.86 -2.62 -7.68
CA CYS A 132 6.08 -2.40 -6.47
C CYS A 132 5.07 -3.52 -6.30
N ILE A 133 5.13 -4.20 -5.14
CA ILE A 133 4.21 -5.26 -4.76
C ILE A 133 3.37 -4.77 -3.58
N THR A 134 2.05 -4.94 -3.66
CA THR A 134 1.15 -4.70 -2.53
C THR A 134 0.88 -6.02 -1.83
N ALA A 135 1.29 -6.16 -0.57
CA ALA A 135 0.96 -7.32 0.26
C ALA A 135 -0.25 -6.97 1.14
N GLU A 136 -1.42 -7.48 0.79
CA GLU A 136 -2.67 -7.27 1.52
C GLU A 136 -2.90 -8.43 2.49
N PHE A 137 -2.69 -8.20 3.79
CA PHE A 137 -3.02 -9.17 4.82
C PHE A 137 -4.53 -9.45 4.86
N PRO A 138 -4.95 -10.63 5.36
CA PRO A 138 -6.36 -10.88 5.66
C PRO A 138 -6.80 -10.04 6.87
N PRO A 139 -8.11 -9.97 7.18
CA PRO A 139 -8.55 -9.47 8.47
C PRO A 139 -7.96 -10.35 9.58
N ILE A 140 -6.93 -9.84 10.27
CA ILE A 140 -6.17 -10.56 11.30
C ILE A 140 -5.82 -9.60 12.45
N SER A 141 -5.75 -10.10 13.68
CA SER A 141 -5.27 -9.30 14.81
C SER A 141 -3.75 -9.18 14.78
N ALA A 142 -3.21 -8.10 15.35
CA ALA A 142 -1.76 -7.94 15.50
C ALA A 142 -1.11 -9.10 16.27
N ASP A 143 -1.80 -9.62 17.28
CA ASP A 143 -1.37 -10.78 18.08
C ASP A 143 -1.19 -12.02 17.19
N ALA A 144 -2.23 -12.43 16.46
CA ALA A 144 -2.17 -13.58 15.56
C ALA A 144 -1.20 -13.36 14.39
N ALA A 145 -1.09 -12.14 13.84
CA ALA A 145 -0.13 -11.82 12.79
C ALA A 145 1.33 -11.95 13.30
N SER A 146 1.59 -11.58 14.55
CA SER A 146 2.91 -11.70 15.17
C SER A 146 3.35 -13.15 15.39
N GLU A 147 2.41 -14.10 15.39
CA GLU A 147 2.72 -15.54 15.43
C GLU A 147 2.80 -16.12 14.01
N ASN A 148 1.77 -15.86 13.20
CA ASN A 148 1.58 -16.51 11.91
C ASN A 148 2.53 -15.99 10.82
N TYR A 149 2.90 -14.71 10.86
CA TYR A 149 3.66 -14.06 9.78
C TYR A 149 5.05 -13.58 10.19
N LEU A 150 5.46 -13.74 11.45
CA LEU A 150 6.77 -13.28 11.92
C LEU A 150 7.92 -13.91 11.14
N ALA A 151 7.88 -15.22 10.92
CA ALA A 151 8.94 -15.91 10.17
C ALA A 151 9.06 -15.35 8.73
N ALA A 152 7.94 -15.23 8.01
CA ALA A 152 7.91 -14.67 6.67
C ALA A 152 8.42 -13.22 6.62
N MET A 153 8.05 -12.41 7.60
CA MET A 153 8.48 -11.02 7.71
C MET A 153 9.99 -10.90 7.99
N VAL A 154 10.52 -11.73 8.89
CA VAL A 154 11.97 -11.77 9.19
C VAL A 154 12.75 -12.20 7.95
N GLU A 155 12.29 -13.23 7.25
CA GLU A 155 12.95 -13.69 6.02
C GLU A 155 12.94 -12.61 4.93
N LEU A 156 11.86 -11.81 4.80
CA LEU A 156 11.77 -10.73 3.83
C LEU A 156 12.82 -9.64 4.06
N LEU A 157 13.14 -9.33 5.33
CA LEU A 157 14.18 -8.34 5.67
C LEU A 157 15.57 -8.75 5.20
N THR A 158 15.77 -10.04 4.98
CA THR A 158 17.03 -10.63 4.51
C THR A 158 16.91 -11.25 3.12
N TYR A 159 15.80 -10.98 2.41
CA TYR A 159 15.58 -11.52 1.07
C TYR A 159 16.70 -11.03 0.15
N ALA A 160 17.46 -11.98 -0.41
CA ALA A 160 18.50 -11.72 -1.38
C ALA A 160 17.98 -12.17 -2.75
N ASP A 161 17.98 -11.24 -3.71
CA ASP A 161 17.70 -11.51 -5.13
C ASP A 161 18.78 -12.40 -5.77
#